data_AF-A0A2P4ZK01-F1
#
_entry.id   AF-A0A2P4ZK01-F1
#
_cell.length_a   1.000
_cell.length_b   1.000
_cell.length_c   1.000
_cell.angle_alpha   90.00
_cell.angle_beta   90.00
_cell.angle_gamma   90.00
#
_symmetry.space_group_name_H-M   'P 1'
#
loop_
_entity.id
_entity.type
_entity.pdbx_description
1 polymer ?
#
loop_
_entity_poly.entity_id
_entity_poly.type
_entity_poly.pdbx_seq_one_letter_code
_entity_poly.pdbx_strand_id
1 'polypeptide(L)'
;MFADLVNTTLTATPLQPWRQVNSTSWTRQCFSAEAFFSLFEIVADGTGQMPVFVTFDTKIAGAELVERVRNAWLSRHASMPHVAVAISEPNHATEVSKVSSMTYSMLLSEADAQEWLQDTFSVVRDQSAVA
;
A
#
# COMPACT_ATOMS: atom_id res chain seq x y z
N MET A 1 16.87 1.70 -41.52
CA MET A 1 15.43 1.41 -41.53
C MET A 1 15.00 1.29 -40.06
N PHE A 2 14.83 2.43 -39.38
CA PHE A 2 14.58 2.54 -37.92
C PHE A 2 13.54 3.63 -37.67
N ALA A 3 12.40 3.56 -38.36
CA ALA A 3 11.38 4.62 -38.31
C ALA A 3 10.02 4.17 -37.75
N ASP A 4 9.88 2.92 -37.29
CA ASP A 4 8.56 2.36 -36.93
C ASP A 4 8.32 2.11 -35.43
N LEU A 5 9.21 2.56 -34.54
CA LEU A 5 9.10 2.28 -33.09
C LEU A 5 8.59 3.44 -32.23
N VAL A 6 8.11 4.54 -32.83
CA VAL A 6 7.70 5.75 -32.06
C VAL A 6 6.25 6.16 -32.34
N ASN A 7 5.40 5.24 -32.78
CA ASN A 7 3.99 5.54 -33.04
C ASN A 7 3.01 4.64 -32.31
N THR A 8 3.37 4.16 -31.11
CA THR A 8 2.36 3.80 -30.12
C THR A 8 1.93 5.10 -29.47
N THR A 9 0.88 5.73 -30.02
CA THR A 9 0.10 6.71 -29.28
C THR A 9 -0.14 6.16 -27.89
N LEU A 10 0.50 6.74 -26.87
CA LEU A 10 0.04 6.70 -25.48
C LEU A 10 -1.33 7.39 -25.47
N THR A 11 -2.35 6.73 -25.98
CA THR A 11 -3.73 7.07 -25.67
C THR A 11 -3.78 6.98 -24.15
N ALA A 12 -3.90 8.12 -23.48
CA ALA A 12 -4.04 8.17 -22.03
C ALA A 12 -5.25 7.31 -21.68
N THR A 13 -5.00 6.06 -21.26
CA THR A 13 -6.05 5.16 -20.84
C THR A 13 -6.74 5.86 -19.67
N PRO A 14 -8.03 6.19 -19.75
CA PRO A 14 -8.69 6.92 -18.68
C PRO A 14 -8.58 6.13 -17.38
N LEU A 15 -8.41 6.85 -16.27
CA LEU A 15 -8.37 6.25 -14.94
C LEU A 15 -9.55 5.29 -14.79
N GLN A 16 -9.22 4.01 -14.57
CA GLN A 16 -10.24 3.00 -14.39
C GLN A 16 -10.85 3.14 -13.00
N PRO A 17 -12.18 3.13 -12.86
CA PRO A 17 -12.82 3.14 -11.55
C PRO A 17 -12.47 1.87 -10.78
N TRP A 18 -12.56 1.94 -9.45
CA TRP A 18 -12.51 0.76 -8.60
C TRP A 18 -13.60 -0.23 -8.97
N ARG A 19 -13.21 -1.49 -9.14
CA ARG A 19 -14.11 -2.61 -9.44
C ARG A 19 -14.07 -3.60 -8.30
N GLN A 20 -15.23 -4.08 -7.90
CA GLN A 20 -15.34 -5.09 -6.87
C GLN A 20 -14.83 -6.44 -7.40
N VAL A 21 -13.93 -7.09 -6.66
CA VAL A 21 -13.40 -8.44 -6.98
C VAL A 21 -14.24 -9.51 -6.29
N ASN A 22 -14.62 -9.26 -5.03
CA ASN A 22 -15.46 -10.14 -4.22
C ASN A 22 -16.25 -9.28 -3.20
N SER A 23 -16.96 -9.90 -2.26
CA SER A 23 -17.77 -9.18 -1.27
C SER A 23 -17.00 -8.18 -0.41
N THR A 24 -15.68 -8.33 -0.27
CA THR A 24 -14.84 -7.53 0.64
C THR A 24 -13.75 -6.74 -0.07
N SER A 25 -13.44 -7.04 -1.32
CA SER A 25 -12.21 -6.57 -1.99
C SER A 25 -12.50 -5.82 -3.27
N TRP A 26 -11.69 -4.78 -3.53
CA TRP A 26 -11.81 -3.90 -4.68
C TRP A 26 -10.46 -3.73 -5.36
N THR A 27 -10.45 -3.62 -6.69
CA THR A 27 -9.23 -3.48 -7.48
C THR A 27 -9.39 -2.42 -8.57
N ARG A 28 -8.28 -1.78 -8.94
CA ARG A 28 -8.16 -0.98 -10.16
C ARG A 28 -6.76 -1.07 -10.73
N GLN A 29 -6.60 -0.75 -12.00
CA GLN A 29 -5.28 -0.58 -12.59
C GLN A 29 -4.58 0.65 -12.01
N CYS A 30 -3.27 0.53 -11.77
CA CYS A 30 -2.41 1.66 -11.49
C CYS A 30 -2.46 2.63 -12.68
N PHE A 31 -2.43 3.92 -12.38
CA PHE A 31 -2.51 4.98 -13.39
C PHE A 31 -1.39 6.00 -13.20
N SER A 32 -0.80 6.47 -14.31
CA SER A 32 0.25 7.50 -14.29
C SER A 32 1.43 7.10 -13.37
N ALA A 33 1.86 7.98 -12.46
CA ALA A 33 2.96 7.74 -11.54
C ALA A 33 2.82 6.45 -10.71
N GLU A 34 1.59 6.01 -10.40
CA GLU A 34 1.35 4.76 -9.69
C GLU A 34 1.90 3.55 -10.47
N ALA A 35 1.78 3.58 -11.80
CA ALA A 35 2.29 2.50 -12.65
C ALA A 35 3.82 2.47 -12.63
N PHE A 36 4.47 3.65 -12.61
CA PHE A 36 5.93 3.75 -12.49
C PHE A 36 6.44 3.20 -11.15
N PHE A 37 5.82 3.58 -10.02
CA PHE A 37 6.22 3.08 -8.70
C PHE A 37 5.87 1.60 -8.46
N SER A 38 5.08 1.00 -9.35
CA SER A 38 4.76 -0.43 -9.30
C SER A 38 5.78 -1.33 -10.03
N LEU A 39 6.77 -0.74 -10.72
CA LEU A 39 7.79 -1.50 -11.44
C LEU A 39 8.69 -2.26 -10.46
N PHE A 40 9.03 -3.51 -10.79
CA PHE A 40 9.82 -4.38 -9.91
C PHE A 40 11.12 -3.72 -9.46
N GLU A 41 11.87 -3.11 -10.36
CA GLU A 41 13.16 -2.49 -10.06
C GLU A 41 13.02 -1.38 -9.00
N ILE A 42 11.97 -0.57 -9.13
CA ILE A 42 11.63 0.54 -8.22
C ILE A 42 11.15 0.03 -6.85
N VAL A 43 10.41 -1.08 -6.84
CA VAL A 43 9.99 -1.71 -5.57
C VAL A 43 11.18 -2.38 -4.88
N ALA A 44 12.03 -3.07 -5.65
CA ALA A 44 13.16 -3.85 -5.15
C ALA A 44 14.29 -2.98 -4.58
N ASP A 45 14.53 -1.81 -5.16
CA ASP A 45 15.53 -0.86 -4.66
C ASP A 45 14.97 0.10 -3.58
N GLY A 46 13.66 0.03 -3.31
CA GLY A 46 12.97 0.88 -2.33
C GLY A 46 12.71 2.31 -2.82
N THR A 47 12.93 2.59 -4.10
CA THR A 47 12.63 3.89 -4.70
C THR A 47 11.14 4.19 -4.61
N GLY A 48 10.80 5.37 -4.10
CA GLY A 48 9.40 5.77 -3.87
C GLY A 48 8.86 5.42 -2.48
N GLN A 49 9.64 4.75 -1.63
CA GLN A 49 9.34 4.70 -0.20
C GLN A 49 9.48 6.09 0.43
N MET A 50 8.45 6.54 1.14
CA MET A 50 8.43 7.84 1.81
C MET A 50 8.21 7.65 3.31
N PRO A 51 9.27 7.45 4.11
CA PRO A 51 9.14 7.36 5.56
C PRO A 51 8.78 8.73 6.15
N VAL A 52 7.80 8.75 7.05
CA VAL A 52 7.39 9.95 7.79
C VAL A 52 7.67 9.71 9.27
N PHE A 53 8.52 10.55 9.85
CA PHE A 53 8.86 10.49 11.28
C PHE A 53 8.18 11.65 12.00
N VAL A 54 7.46 11.33 13.08
CA VAL A 54 6.77 12.32 13.91
C VAL A 54 7.22 12.15 15.36
N THR A 55 7.81 13.18 15.92
CA THR A 55 8.16 13.26 17.34
C THR A 55 7.12 14.10 18.06
N PHE A 56 6.64 13.63 19.22
CA PHE A 56 5.67 14.33 20.04
C PHE A 56 5.87 14.01 21.53
N ASP A 57 5.46 14.95 22.38
CA ASP A 57 5.41 14.75 23.82
C ASP A 57 4.03 14.23 24.23
N THR A 58 4.00 13.36 25.25
CA THR A 58 2.74 12.84 25.77
C THR A 58 2.83 12.49 27.26
N LYS A 59 1.69 12.59 27.94
CA LYS A 59 1.50 12.12 29.32
C LYS A 59 0.82 10.74 29.37
N ILE A 60 0.45 10.18 28.23
CA ILE A 60 -0.23 8.89 28.12
C ILE A 60 0.80 7.78 28.35
N ALA A 61 0.46 6.80 29.18
CA ALA A 61 1.32 5.65 29.43
C ALA A 61 1.55 4.84 28.14
N GLY A 62 2.74 4.27 27.96
CA GLY A 62 3.12 3.62 26.69
C GLY A 62 2.16 2.53 26.20
N ALA A 63 1.64 1.68 27.10
CA ALA A 63 0.67 0.64 26.73
C ALA A 63 -0.66 1.23 26.23
N GLU A 64 -1.17 2.25 26.91
CA GLU A 64 -2.39 2.96 26.53
C GLU A 64 -2.22 3.73 25.22
N LEU A 65 -1.05 4.34 25.02
CA LEU A 65 -0.72 5.05 23.78
C LEU A 65 -0.74 4.08 22.58
N VAL A 66 -0.08 2.93 22.71
CA VAL A 66 -0.06 1.88 21.68
C VAL A 66 -1.47 1.44 21.33
N GLU A 67 -2.32 1.24 22.34
CA GLU A 67 -3.72 0.86 22.12
C GLU A 67 -4.51 1.93 21.37
N ARG A 68 -4.37 3.20 21.77
CA ARG A 68 -5.03 4.32 21.09
C ARG A 68 -4.59 4.45 19.63
N VAL A 69 -3.29 4.31 19.35
CA VAL A 69 -2.77 4.38 17.97
C VAL A 69 -3.29 3.21 17.14
N ARG A 70 -3.26 1.99 17.67
CA ARG A 70 -3.81 0.80 17.00
C ARG A 70 -5.29 0.97 16.66
N ASN A 71 -6.09 1.45 17.61
CA ASN A 71 -7.53 1.68 17.40
C ASN A 71 -7.78 2.79 16.37
N ALA A 72 -6.97 3.85 16.38
CA ALA A 72 -7.04 4.90 15.37
C ALA A 72 -6.68 4.37 13.97
N TRP A 73 -5.69 3.47 13.88
CA TRP A 73 -5.28 2.83 12.63
C TRP A 73 -6.40 1.97 12.03
N LEU A 74 -7.02 1.12 12.85
CA LEU A 74 -8.21 0.33 12.46
C LEU A 74 -9.39 1.22 12.05
N SER A 75 -9.69 2.27 12.83
CA SER A 75 -10.78 3.20 12.52
C SER A 75 -10.54 3.94 11.20
N ARG A 76 -9.30 4.31 10.92
CA ARG A 76 -8.92 4.94 9.66
C ARG A 76 -9.10 3.97 8.50
N HIS A 77 -8.69 2.72 8.66
CA HIS A 77 -8.92 1.69 7.64
C HIS A 77 -10.41 1.46 7.39
N ALA A 78 -11.23 1.31 8.43
CA ALA A 78 -12.67 1.09 8.29
C ALA A 78 -13.38 2.22 7.53
N SER A 79 -12.95 3.47 7.73
CA SER A 79 -13.52 4.64 7.02
C SER A 79 -12.90 4.88 5.64
N MET A 80 -11.64 4.49 5.43
CA MET A 80 -10.88 4.74 4.21
C MET A 80 -9.99 3.54 3.86
N PRO A 81 -10.56 2.40 3.44
CA PRO A 81 -9.80 1.16 3.23
C PRO A 81 -8.79 1.27 2.08
N HIS A 82 -9.02 2.19 1.14
CA HIS A 82 -8.10 2.50 0.05
C HIS A 82 -6.75 3.09 0.49
N VAL A 83 -6.57 3.43 1.78
CA VAL A 83 -5.25 3.80 2.33
C VAL A 83 -4.34 2.58 2.48
N ALA A 84 -4.89 1.38 2.57
CA ALA A 84 -4.14 0.12 2.69
C ALA A 84 -4.15 -0.67 1.39
N VAL A 85 -3.83 -0.01 0.27
CA VAL A 85 -3.73 -0.70 -1.02
C VAL A 85 -2.47 -1.54 -1.10
N ALA A 86 -2.64 -2.81 -1.46
CA ALA A 86 -1.57 -3.67 -1.93
C ALA A 86 -1.43 -3.48 -3.44
N ILE A 87 -0.19 -3.37 -3.92
CA ILE A 87 0.12 -3.39 -5.35
C ILE A 87 0.41 -4.84 -5.74
N SER A 88 -0.20 -5.32 -6.83
CA SER A 88 0.06 -6.66 -7.35
C SER A 88 1.55 -6.87 -7.60
N GLU A 89 2.09 -8.02 -7.19
CA GLU A 89 3.50 -8.34 -7.41
C GLU A 89 3.85 -8.19 -8.90
N PRO A 90 4.93 -7.47 -9.23
CA PRO A 90 5.35 -7.35 -10.61
C PRO A 90 5.82 -8.72 -11.12
N ASN A 91 5.18 -9.18 -12.18
CA ASN A 91 5.33 -10.54 -12.68
C ASN A 91 6.72 -10.72 -13.32
N HIS A 92 7.65 -11.38 -12.62
CA HIS A 92 9.04 -11.55 -13.03
C HIS A 92 9.27 -12.28 -14.36
N ALA A 93 8.30 -13.08 -14.82
CA ALA A 93 8.54 -14.08 -15.86
C ALA A 93 7.89 -13.78 -17.22
N THR A 94 6.93 -12.86 -17.31
CA THR A 94 6.18 -12.65 -18.55
C THR A 94 5.74 -11.20 -18.69
N GLU A 95 6.41 -10.52 -19.61
CA GLU A 95 6.01 -9.28 -20.27
C GLU A 95 5.78 -8.06 -19.37
N VAL A 96 6.58 -7.02 -19.66
CA VAL A 96 6.41 -5.60 -19.27
C VAL A 96 5.05 -5.01 -19.73
N SER A 97 4.12 -5.83 -20.23
CA SER A 97 2.84 -5.46 -20.84
C SER A 97 1.66 -5.42 -19.85
N LYS A 98 1.75 -6.10 -18.70
CA LYS A 98 0.66 -6.07 -17.70
C LYS A 98 0.82 -4.91 -16.73
N VAL A 99 -0.09 -3.94 -16.84
CA VAL A 99 -0.24 -2.84 -15.89
C VAL A 99 -0.59 -3.42 -14.50
N SER A 100 0.25 -3.14 -13.50
CA SER A 100 0.02 -3.52 -12.10
C SER A 100 -1.32 -2.99 -11.60
N SER A 101 -1.94 -3.70 -10.65
CA SER A 101 -3.19 -3.28 -10.02
C SER A 101 -2.98 -2.92 -8.56
N MET A 102 -3.78 -1.97 -8.07
CA MET A 102 -3.96 -1.70 -6.65
C MET A 102 -5.19 -2.45 -6.17
N THR A 103 -5.10 -3.08 -5.01
CA THR A 103 -6.19 -3.81 -4.38
C THR A 103 -6.28 -3.45 -2.92
N TYR A 104 -7.49 -3.20 -2.41
CA TYR A 104 -7.74 -3.10 -0.97
C TYR A 104 -8.89 -4.03 -0.58
N SER A 105 -8.90 -4.41 0.70
CA SER A 105 -9.92 -5.26 1.30
C SER A 105 -10.59 -4.53 2.45
N MET A 106 -11.86 -4.81 2.71
CA MET A 106 -12.56 -4.40 3.92
C MET A 106 -12.27 -5.41 5.04
N LEU A 107 -12.03 -4.93 6.25
CA LEU A 107 -11.90 -5.77 7.45
C LEU A 107 -13.30 -6.02 7.99
N LEU A 108 -13.84 -7.21 7.78
CA LEU A 108 -15.20 -7.55 8.20
C LEU A 108 -15.24 -8.38 9.48
N SER A 109 -14.11 -8.95 9.88
CA SER A 109 -13.96 -9.75 11.09
C SER A 109 -12.80 -9.27 11.96
N GLU A 110 -12.83 -9.64 13.23
CA GLU A 110 -11.69 -9.42 14.15
C GLU A 110 -10.43 -10.15 13.67
N ALA A 111 -10.60 -11.31 13.01
CA ALA A 111 -9.48 -12.07 12.46
C ALA A 111 -8.81 -11.29 11.31
N ASP A 112 -9.59 -10.72 10.39
CA ASP A 112 -9.08 -9.90 9.29
C ASP A 112 -8.31 -8.69 9.85
N ALA A 113 -8.88 -8.04 10.87
CA ALA A 113 -8.26 -6.90 11.53
C ALA A 113 -6.93 -7.27 12.21
N GLN A 114 -6.88 -8.44 12.85
CA GLN A 114 -5.68 -8.93 13.51
C GLN A 114 -4.58 -9.30 12.52
N GLU A 115 -4.92 -9.94 11.39
CA GLU A 115 -3.99 -10.24 10.31
C GLU A 115 -3.42 -8.95 9.71
N TRP A 116 -4.29 -7.99 9.37
CA TRP A 116 -3.87 -6.70 8.82
C TRP A 116 -2.97 -5.90 9.77
N LEU A 117 -3.23 -5.96 11.08
CA LEU A 117 -2.38 -5.30 12.08
C LEU A 117 -1.00 -5.93 12.20
N GLN A 118 -0.85 -7.25 12.02
CA GLN A 118 0.45 -7.91 12.06
C GLN A 118 1.37 -7.38 10.95
N ASP A 119 0.82 -7.06 9.79
CA ASP A 119 1.58 -6.56 8.64
C ASP A 119 1.84 -5.05 8.72
N THR A 120 0.88 -4.28 9.24
CA THR A 120 0.90 -2.80 9.09
C THR A 120 1.23 -2.03 10.36
N PHE A 121 1.24 -2.68 11.53
CA PHE A 121 1.45 -2.02 12.80
C PHE A 121 2.47 -2.77 13.67
N SER A 122 3.63 -2.15 13.87
CA SER A 122 4.66 -2.67 14.77
C SER A 122 5.02 -1.66 15.87
N VAL A 123 5.34 -2.18 17.05
CA VAL A 123 5.81 -1.38 18.18
C VAL A 123 7.24 -1.80 18.48
N VAL A 124 8.18 -0.92 18.14
CA VAL A 124 9.58 -1.10 18.50
C VAL A 124 9.83 -0.34 19.80
N ARG A 125 10.33 -1.05 20.80
CA ARG A 125 10.82 -0.44 22.04
C ARG A 125 12.33 -0.51 22.00
N ASP A 126 13.03 0.60 22.23
CA ASP A 126 14.48 0.57 22.41
C ASP A 126 14.81 -0.32 23.61
N GLN A 127 15.42 -1.49 23.33
CA GLN A 127 16.05 -2.32 24.36
C GLN A 127 17.46 -1.83 24.70
N SER A 128 17.96 -0.79 24.02
CA SER A 128 19.34 -0.32 24.10
C SER A 128 19.61 0.77 25.14
N ALA A 129 18.65 1.06 26.04
CA ALA A 129 18.83 1.99 27.16
C ALA A 129 18.99 1.27 28.52
N VAL A 130 19.52 0.04 28.50
CA VAL A 130 19.97 -0.67 29.70
C VAL A 130 21.36 -1.25 29.42
N ALA A 131 22.38 -0.41 29.54
CA ALA A 131 23.76 -0.77 29.86
C ALA A 131 24.45 0.43 30.52
#